data_AF-A0A348ZU34-F1
#
_entry.id   AF-A0A348ZU34-F1
#
_cell.length_a   1.000
_cell.length_b   1.000
_cell.length_c   1.000
_cell.angle_alpha   90.00
_cell.angle_beta   90.00
_cell.angle_gamma   90.00
#
_symmetry.space_group_name_H-M   'P 1'
#
loop_
_entity.id
_entity.type
_entity.pdbx_description
1 polymer ?
#
loop_
_entity_poly.entity_id
_entity_poly.type
_entity_poly.pdbx_seq_one_letter_code
_entity_poly.pdbx_strand_id
1 'polypeptide(L)'
;MMKLSPSDLYRECEPGQFSFATTEDVTTPVGTIGQERALKSLDFGLEVDSQGFNIFALGEAGTGKMTTLMTMLNDKASKEKVPDDWCYVYNFKNPDVPIAVPLEPGHGQVFRKDMDDCVKAIRLDIPKAFESKEYEKQRSKIMEEFQQKQNELFSKLEQEAREKGFSIKRGVAGILIVPMKKEAEEPLTPDEFAKLDEKTKKEMEKTGKSLQERLNEVFRAVRDTEKFVHEMLGKLEKAIAYDALHPHIENLKTKYKGNDKIQRFLDDAREDILSHLDEFKTTEEPSSPLPFMKMPKQEPSFVRFAVNLIVDNSQTKGAPIIFESNPTYLNLFGRIENKLLYGMATTDFTMIRAGSVHKANGGYLIIDAQELLRNVFSYEALKRAVKNREIRIEDVLEQYRMISIAGMKPDAIPLSTKVILKGSPYLYYLLHNLDPDYGQLFKVKADFDSRMERTEENIQKYAAFIASCQKEEGLLPVDRTGVAAVVEYGSRLADQQDKLSTRFSSIADLIRESHYWAKKDGASFIRADHVRVAIEEKVFRVNRIEERLREATLDDSI
;
A
#
# COMPACT_ATOMS: atom_id res chain seq x y z
N MET A 1 54.06 -11.25 42.98
CA MET A 1 52.60 -11.11 43.17
C MET A 1 52.37 -10.45 44.52
N MET A 2 51.66 -9.33 44.55
CA MET A 2 51.26 -8.68 45.81
C MET A 2 50.07 -9.46 46.38
N LYS A 3 50.08 -9.82 47.67
CA LYS A 3 48.93 -10.47 48.31
C LYS A 3 47.82 -9.44 48.49
N LEU A 4 46.60 -9.79 48.08
CA LEU A 4 45.40 -8.97 48.30
C LEU A 4 44.87 -9.20 49.73
N SER A 5 44.44 -8.12 50.38
CA SER A 5 43.72 -8.19 51.65
C SER A 5 42.23 -8.49 51.41
N PRO A 6 41.48 -9.00 52.41
CA PRO A 6 40.04 -9.27 52.24
C PRO A 6 39.24 -8.06 51.75
N SER A 7 39.60 -6.84 52.17
CA SER A 7 38.97 -5.58 51.72
C SER A 7 39.25 -5.26 50.24
N ASP A 8 40.31 -5.81 49.65
CA ASP A 8 40.60 -5.65 48.22
C ASP A 8 39.79 -6.63 47.36
N LEU A 9 39.23 -7.68 47.95
CA LEU A 9 38.49 -8.74 47.23
C LEU A 9 37.01 -8.39 47.05
N TYR A 10 36.45 -7.56 47.92
CA TYR A 10 35.02 -7.28 47.97
C TYR A 10 34.74 -5.79 48.13
N ARG A 11 33.99 -5.22 47.17
CA ARG A 11 33.54 -3.83 47.24
C ARG A 11 32.08 -3.78 47.68
N GLU A 12 31.88 -3.70 48.99
CA GLU A 12 30.55 -3.63 49.61
C GLU A 12 29.77 -2.38 49.17
N CYS A 13 28.46 -2.52 49.04
CA CYS A 13 27.53 -1.42 48.80
C CYS A 13 26.84 -1.06 50.13
N GLU A 14 27.38 -0.08 50.86
CA GLU A 14 26.83 0.28 52.18
C GLU A 14 25.35 0.69 52.10
N PRO A 15 24.42 0.02 52.81
CA PRO A 15 23.00 0.37 52.76
C PRO A 15 22.69 1.81 53.25
N GLY A 16 23.60 2.41 54.02
CA GLY A 16 23.49 3.78 54.52
C GLY A 16 23.60 4.86 53.45
N GLN A 17 24.07 4.55 52.25
CA GLN A 17 24.16 5.50 51.14
C GLN A 17 22.80 5.81 50.47
N PHE A 18 21.76 5.01 50.79
CA PHE A 18 20.40 5.22 50.29
C PHE A 18 19.61 6.07 51.29
N SER A 19 18.99 7.15 50.80
CA SER A 19 18.18 8.07 51.62
C SER A 19 16.76 7.56 51.91
N PHE A 20 16.42 6.35 51.45
CA PHE A 20 15.10 5.74 51.57
C PHE A 20 15.13 4.46 52.43
N ALA A 21 13.98 4.10 53.01
CA ALA A 21 13.84 2.84 53.73
C ALA A 21 13.50 1.70 52.77
N THR A 22 12.55 1.94 51.85
CA THR A 22 12.14 1.00 50.81
C THR A 22 12.05 1.67 49.45
N THR A 23 11.97 0.86 48.39
CA THR A 23 11.78 1.36 47.02
C THR A 23 10.46 2.11 46.78
N GLU A 24 9.51 2.05 47.72
CA GLU A 24 8.29 2.87 47.65
C GLU A 24 8.60 4.36 47.80
N ASP A 25 9.57 4.68 48.66
CA ASP A 25 9.99 6.07 48.94
C ASP A 25 10.86 6.66 47.81
N VAL A 26 11.26 5.85 46.82
CA VAL A 26 12.08 6.30 45.70
C VAL A 26 11.21 7.11 44.72
N THR A 27 11.44 8.42 44.70
CA THR A 27 10.74 9.39 43.85
C THR A 27 11.49 9.72 42.56
N THR A 28 12.75 9.32 42.44
CA THR A 28 13.56 9.58 41.25
C THR A 28 12.98 8.83 40.05
N PRO A 29 12.60 9.53 38.95
CA PRO A 29 12.11 8.87 37.76
C PRO A 29 13.23 8.07 37.10
N VAL A 30 12.86 6.94 36.49
CA VAL A 30 13.80 6.13 35.71
C VAL A 30 14.14 6.86 34.42
N GLY A 31 15.24 7.60 34.45
CA GLY A 31 15.90 8.07 33.23
C GLY A 31 16.63 6.92 32.52
N THR A 32 17.22 7.20 31.36
CA THR A 32 18.08 6.20 30.71
C THR A 32 19.39 6.07 31.51
N ILE A 33 19.66 4.87 32.03
CA ILE A 33 20.76 4.62 32.97
C ILE A 33 22.00 4.16 32.22
N GLY A 34 23.12 4.88 32.38
CA GLY A 34 24.45 4.41 31.95
C GLY A 34 24.69 4.34 30.44
N GLN A 35 23.81 4.89 29.59
CA GLN A 35 23.86 4.76 28.13
C GLN A 35 24.09 6.09 27.39
N GLU A 36 24.85 7.03 27.98
CA GLU A 36 25.03 8.37 27.41
C GLU A 36 25.54 8.38 25.95
N ARG A 37 26.45 7.46 25.61
CA ARG A 37 26.97 7.34 24.24
C ARG A 37 25.88 6.90 23.27
N ALA A 38 25.08 5.90 23.65
CA ALA A 38 23.98 5.42 22.82
C ALA A 38 22.95 6.53 22.62
N LEU A 39 22.58 7.26 23.69
CA LEU A 39 21.65 8.37 23.64
C LEU A 39 22.11 9.49 22.70
N LYS A 40 23.34 9.98 22.85
CA LYS A 40 23.90 11.02 21.96
C LYS A 40 23.94 10.58 20.51
N SER A 41 24.25 9.30 20.27
CA SER A 41 24.29 8.74 18.91
C SER A 41 22.89 8.61 18.31
N LEU A 42 21.91 8.19 19.11
CA LEU A 42 20.51 8.15 18.72
C LEU A 42 19.99 9.55 18.42
N ASP A 43 20.19 10.50 19.31
CA ASP A 43 19.76 11.89 19.16
C ASP A 43 20.29 12.48 17.85
N PHE A 44 21.60 12.41 17.63
CA PHE A 44 22.25 12.80 16.37
C PHE A 44 21.64 12.09 15.16
N GLY A 45 21.50 10.76 15.21
CA GLY A 45 20.97 9.98 14.08
C GLY A 45 19.51 10.28 13.78
N LEU A 46 18.71 10.59 14.80
CA LEU A 46 17.31 10.95 14.67
C LEU A 46 17.15 12.38 14.12
N GLU A 47 18.06 13.31 14.42
CA GLU A 47 18.03 14.70 13.93
C GLU A 47 18.54 14.88 12.50
N VAL A 48 19.43 14.01 12.03
CA VAL A 48 20.02 14.18 10.69
C VAL A 48 19.11 13.61 9.60
N ASP A 49 18.60 14.48 8.73
CA ASP A 49 17.73 14.11 7.58
C ASP A 49 18.50 13.78 6.29
N SER A 50 19.81 13.54 6.39
CA SER A 50 20.67 13.24 5.24
C SER A 50 20.65 11.75 4.85
N GLN A 51 20.88 11.47 3.57
CA GLN A 51 20.92 10.09 3.07
C GLN A 51 22.01 9.25 3.75
N GLY A 52 21.63 8.01 4.12
CA GLY A 52 22.56 7.04 4.72
C GLY A 52 22.78 7.22 6.22
N PHE A 53 22.15 8.21 6.87
CA PHE A 53 22.16 8.37 8.32
C PHE A 53 21.07 7.52 9.00
N ASN A 54 20.93 6.27 8.54
CA ASN A 54 20.15 5.28 9.26
C ASN A 54 20.95 4.77 10.46
N ILE A 55 20.24 4.21 11.43
CA ILE A 55 20.79 3.89 12.74
C ILE A 55 20.91 2.37 12.89
N PHE A 56 22.02 1.92 13.45
CA PHE A 56 22.12 0.58 14.02
C PHE A 56 22.29 0.66 15.54
N ALA A 57 21.27 0.22 16.27
CA ALA A 57 21.26 0.08 17.72
C ALA A 57 21.80 -1.30 18.11
N LEU A 58 23.08 -1.37 18.44
CA LEU A 58 23.72 -2.60 18.92
C LEU A 58 23.80 -2.64 20.44
N GLY A 59 23.90 -3.85 20.97
CA GLY A 59 24.14 -4.11 22.38
C GLY A 59 23.72 -5.53 22.72
N GLU A 60 24.04 -5.98 23.91
CA GLU A 60 23.64 -7.32 24.35
C GLU A 60 22.12 -7.41 24.58
N ALA A 61 21.62 -8.63 24.73
CA ALA A 61 20.24 -8.84 25.12
C ALA A 61 20.02 -8.28 26.54
N GLY A 62 18.88 -7.59 26.74
CA GLY A 62 18.53 -7.09 28.07
C GLY A 62 19.07 -5.72 28.44
N THR A 63 19.79 -5.01 27.57
CA THR A 63 20.35 -3.67 27.87
C THR A 63 19.34 -2.51 27.76
N GLY A 64 18.05 -2.79 27.60
CA GLY A 64 17.00 -1.77 27.52
C GLY A 64 16.89 -1.03 26.18
N LYS A 65 17.61 -1.47 25.13
CA LYS A 65 17.66 -0.82 23.79
C LYS A 65 16.30 -0.39 23.26
N MET A 66 15.34 -1.32 23.26
CA MET A 66 14.00 -1.08 22.70
C MET A 66 13.24 -0.05 23.53
N THR A 67 13.29 -0.15 24.86
CA THR A 67 12.63 0.79 25.76
C THR A 67 13.17 2.20 25.55
N THR A 68 14.50 2.38 25.61
CA THR A 68 15.15 3.68 25.38
C THR A 68 14.82 4.25 23.99
N LEU A 69 14.93 3.40 22.95
CA LEU A 69 14.64 3.81 21.58
C LEU A 69 13.19 4.28 21.42
N MET A 70 12.22 3.50 21.94
CA MET A 70 10.80 3.85 21.86
C MET A 70 10.49 5.11 22.67
N THR A 71 11.08 5.32 23.85
CA THR A 71 10.88 6.55 24.63
C THR A 71 11.35 7.79 23.86
N MET A 72 12.56 7.76 23.28
CA MET A 72 13.09 8.87 22.49
C MET A 72 12.28 9.12 21.22
N LEU A 73 11.92 8.04 20.50
CA LEU A 73 11.12 8.14 19.29
C LEU A 73 9.73 8.69 19.57
N ASN A 74 9.04 8.25 20.62
CA ASN A 74 7.72 8.77 20.96
C ASN A 74 7.75 10.27 21.26
N ASP A 75 8.73 10.74 22.03
CA ASP A 75 8.88 12.17 22.32
C ASP A 75 9.12 12.99 21.05
N LYS A 76 10.01 12.52 20.17
CA LYS A 76 10.35 13.21 18.92
C LYS A 76 9.22 13.15 17.89
N ALA A 77 8.75 11.94 17.58
CA ALA A 77 7.73 11.70 16.55
C ALA A 77 6.43 12.45 16.85
N SER A 78 6.05 12.59 18.13
CA SER A 78 4.86 13.34 18.53
C SER A 78 4.90 14.84 18.17
N LYS A 79 6.10 15.40 17.93
CA LYS A 79 6.33 16.80 17.57
C LYS A 79 6.50 17.01 16.06
N GLU A 80 6.60 15.92 15.28
CA GLU A 80 6.80 15.97 13.84
C GLU A 80 5.48 16.11 13.08
N LYS A 81 5.55 16.50 11.80
CA LYS A 81 4.35 16.61 10.95
C LYS A 81 3.80 15.21 10.65
N VAL A 82 2.48 15.07 10.66
CA VAL A 82 1.81 13.86 10.15
C VAL A 82 2.11 13.72 8.65
N PRO A 83 2.59 12.56 8.18
CA PRO A 83 2.91 12.35 6.78
C PRO A 83 1.66 12.18 5.91
N ASP A 84 1.85 12.40 4.62
CA ASP A 84 0.80 12.28 3.61
C ASP A 84 0.17 10.88 3.56
N ASP A 85 -1.11 10.81 3.22
CA ASP A 85 -1.80 9.60 2.80
C ASP A 85 -1.27 9.16 1.42
N TRP A 86 -1.30 7.86 1.16
CA TRP A 86 -0.93 7.30 -0.14
C TRP A 86 -2.05 6.43 -0.71
N CYS A 87 -2.43 6.72 -1.94
CA CYS A 87 -3.35 5.87 -2.70
C CYS A 87 -2.81 5.55 -4.10
N TYR A 88 -3.30 4.45 -4.67
CA TYR A 88 -3.15 4.14 -6.08
C TYR A 88 -4.46 4.44 -6.81
N VAL A 89 -4.33 5.10 -7.96
CA VAL A 89 -5.42 5.28 -8.93
C VAL A 89 -5.10 4.52 -10.21
N TYR A 90 -6.13 4.17 -10.96
CA TYR A 90 -5.97 3.46 -12.22
C TYR A 90 -5.24 4.32 -13.25
N ASN A 91 -4.46 3.66 -14.10
CA ASN A 91 -3.77 4.31 -15.21
C ASN A 91 -4.42 3.88 -16.53
N PHE A 92 -5.27 4.75 -17.08
CA PHE A 92 -6.02 4.46 -18.31
C PHE A 92 -5.13 4.22 -19.53
N LYS A 93 -3.91 4.77 -19.54
CA LYS A 93 -2.94 4.59 -20.63
C LYS A 93 -2.11 3.32 -20.48
N ASN A 94 -1.79 2.93 -19.25
CA ASN A 94 -1.05 1.71 -18.93
C ASN A 94 -1.64 1.03 -17.69
N PRO A 95 -2.68 0.19 -17.85
CA PRO A 95 -3.40 -0.47 -16.75
C PRO A 95 -2.53 -1.24 -15.75
N ASP A 96 -1.41 -1.78 -16.22
CA ASP A 96 -0.49 -2.57 -15.40
C ASP A 96 0.37 -1.71 -14.48
N VAL A 97 0.37 -0.38 -14.64
CA VAL A 97 1.15 0.57 -13.84
C VAL A 97 0.23 1.60 -13.16
N PRO A 98 -0.48 1.22 -12.08
CA PRO A 98 -1.28 2.15 -11.28
C PRO A 98 -0.45 3.33 -10.77
N ILE A 99 -1.05 4.52 -10.72
CA ILE A 99 -0.37 5.76 -10.39
C ILE A 99 -0.45 6.01 -8.88
N ALA A 100 0.69 6.22 -8.24
CA ALA A 100 0.78 6.56 -6.82
C ALA A 100 0.48 8.05 -6.61
N VAL A 101 -0.45 8.38 -5.72
CA VAL A 101 -0.90 9.75 -5.46
C VAL A 101 -0.73 10.07 -3.97
N PRO A 102 0.06 11.10 -3.62
CA PRO A 102 0.12 11.62 -2.26
C PRO A 102 -1.06 12.55 -1.99
N LEU A 103 -1.63 12.48 -0.80
CA LEU A 103 -2.70 13.35 -0.32
C LEU A 103 -2.39 13.83 1.09
N GLU A 104 -2.85 15.03 1.46
CA GLU A 104 -2.71 15.48 2.84
C GLU A 104 -3.34 14.47 3.83
N PRO A 105 -2.87 14.39 5.08
CA PRO A 105 -3.36 13.42 6.05
C PRO A 105 -4.89 13.40 6.15
N GLY A 106 -5.49 12.21 6.02
CA GLY A 106 -6.94 11.98 6.03
C GLY A 106 -7.70 12.37 4.76
N HIS A 107 -7.09 13.09 3.82
CA HIS A 107 -7.72 13.41 2.53
C HIS A 107 -7.78 12.20 1.59
N GLY A 108 -7.00 11.15 1.85
CA GLY A 108 -7.10 9.87 1.13
C GLY A 108 -8.48 9.22 1.24
N GLN A 109 -9.05 9.21 2.46
CA GLN A 109 -10.40 8.70 2.67
C GLN A 109 -11.46 9.57 1.97
N VAL A 110 -11.28 10.89 2.04
CA VAL A 110 -12.19 11.86 1.41
C VAL A 110 -12.19 11.69 -0.10
N PHE A 111 -11.01 11.60 -0.72
CA PHE A 111 -10.90 11.43 -2.17
C PHE A 111 -11.49 10.11 -2.67
N ARG A 112 -11.28 9.03 -1.93
CA ARG A 112 -11.92 7.74 -2.23
C ARG A 112 -13.45 7.85 -2.23
N LYS A 113 -14.02 8.47 -1.19
CA LYS A 113 -15.46 8.67 -1.09
C LYS A 113 -15.99 9.59 -2.19
N ASP A 114 -15.29 10.68 -2.47
CA ASP A 114 -15.65 11.63 -3.53
C ASP A 114 -15.72 10.94 -4.90
N MET A 115 -14.75 10.07 -5.23
CA MET A 115 -14.82 9.29 -6.48
C MET A 115 -15.96 8.29 -6.49
N ASP A 116 -16.18 7.56 -5.38
CA ASP A 116 -17.30 6.62 -5.29
C ASP A 116 -18.65 7.33 -5.50
N ASP A 117 -18.83 8.51 -4.93
CA ASP A 117 -20.05 9.31 -5.06
C ASP A 117 -20.17 9.95 -6.46
N CYS A 118 -19.06 10.37 -7.05
CA CYS A 118 -18.99 10.87 -8.43
C CYS A 118 -19.43 9.79 -9.43
N VAL A 119 -18.90 8.57 -9.32
CA VAL A 119 -19.26 7.45 -10.20
C VAL A 119 -20.75 7.10 -10.05
N LYS A 120 -21.29 7.09 -8.83
CA LYS A 120 -22.73 6.88 -8.60
C LYS A 120 -23.58 7.97 -9.27
N ALA A 121 -23.18 9.24 -9.16
CA ALA A 121 -23.90 10.35 -9.77
C ALA A 121 -23.88 10.26 -11.30
N ILE A 122 -22.72 9.99 -11.89
CA ILE A 122 -22.56 9.81 -13.35
C ILE A 122 -23.45 8.67 -13.87
N ARG A 123 -23.53 7.55 -13.14
CA ARG A 123 -24.40 6.41 -13.48
C ARG A 123 -25.89 6.74 -13.44
N LEU A 124 -26.29 7.81 -12.76
CA LEU A 124 -27.68 8.26 -12.73
C LEU A 124 -27.94 9.36 -13.76
N ASP A 125 -27.00 10.28 -13.94
CA ASP A 125 -27.20 11.48 -14.75
C ASP A 125 -26.96 11.26 -16.24
N ILE A 126 -26.04 10.36 -16.63
CA ILE A 126 -25.82 10.02 -18.05
C ILE A 126 -27.09 9.40 -18.67
N PRO A 127 -27.71 8.34 -18.10
CA PRO A 127 -28.97 7.81 -18.63
C PRO A 127 -30.07 8.86 -18.74
N LYS A 128 -30.26 9.68 -17.69
CA LYS A 128 -31.28 10.74 -17.68
C LYS A 128 -31.04 11.79 -18.77
N ALA A 129 -29.79 12.11 -19.09
CA ALA A 129 -29.46 13.02 -20.17
C ALA A 129 -29.87 12.45 -21.54
N PHE A 130 -29.73 11.14 -21.73
CA PHE A 130 -30.22 10.42 -22.92
C PHE A 130 -31.74 10.23 -22.97
N GLU A 131 -32.45 10.38 -21.84
CA GLU A 131 -33.91 10.42 -21.78
C GLU A 131 -34.47 11.86 -21.91
N SER A 132 -33.61 12.86 -22.04
CA SER A 132 -34.03 14.26 -22.09
C SER A 132 -34.73 14.61 -23.41
N LYS A 133 -35.75 15.47 -23.34
CA LYS A 133 -36.47 15.99 -24.52
C LYS A 133 -35.54 16.71 -25.50
N GLU A 134 -34.48 17.33 -25.01
CA GLU A 134 -33.51 18.02 -25.86
C GLU A 134 -32.71 17.03 -26.72
N TYR A 135 -32.26 15.92 -26.12
CA TYR A 135 -31.61 14.84 -26.88
C TYR A 135 -32.55 14.23 -27.91
N GLU A 136 -33.79 13.89 -27.52
CA GLU A 136 -34.78 13.33 -28.46
C GLU A 136 -35.05 14.27 -29.65
N LYS A 137 -35.17 15.58 -29.37
CA LYS A 137 -35.39 16.60 -30.40
C LYS A 137 -34.21 16.74 -31.36
N GLN A 138 -32.98 16.81 -30.84
CA GLN A 138 -31.78 16.91 -31.67
C GLN A 138 -31.55 15.64 -32.49
N ARG A 139 -31.76 14.46 -31.89
CA ARG A 139 -31.70 13.17 -32.59
C ARG A 139 -32.75 13.09 -33.70
N SER A 140 -33.99 13.47 -33.42
CA SER A 140 -35.08 13.45 -34.41
C SER A 140 -34.78 14.40 -35.57
N LYS A 141 -34.24 15.59 -35.30
CA LYS A 141 -33.82 16.55 -36.34
C LYS A 141 -32.76 15.95 -37.27
N ILE A 142 -31.74 15.28 -36.74
CA ILE A 142 -30.71 14.61 -37.56
C ILE A 142 -31.33 13.51 -38.44
N MET A 143 -32.24 12.72 -37.87
CA MET A 143 -32.94 11.65 -38.59
C MET A 143 -33.87 12.20 -39.68
N GLU A 144 -34.56 13.31 -39.42
CA GLU A 144 -35.41 13.99 -40.41
C GLU A 144 -34.59 14.57 -41.56
N GLU A 145 -33.47 15.25 -41.28
CA GLU A 145 -32.56 15.75 -42.32
C GLU A 145 -31.98 14.62 -43.18
N PHE A 146 -31.68 13.47 -42.55
CA PHE A 146 -31.27 12.26 -43.27
C PHE A 146 -32.37 11.71 -44.17
N GLN A 147 -33.59 11.56 -43.64
CA GLN A 147 -34.73 11.05 -44.41
C GLN A 147 -35.07 11.98 -45.57
N GLN A 148 -34.99 13.30 -45.38
CA GLN A 148 -35.17 14.29 -46.44
C GLN A 148 -34.13 14.14 -47.54
N LYS A 149 -32.83 14.08 -47.21
CA LYS A 149 -31.76 13.87 -48.19
C LYS A 149 -31.91 12.54 -48.93
N GLN A 150 -32.27 11.46 -48.23
CA GLN A 150 -32.51 10.16 -48.84
C GLN A 150 -33.69 10.24 -49.83
N ASN A 151 -34.79 10.87 -49.43
CA ASN A 151 -35.96 11.05 -50.29
C ASN A 151 -35.64 11.94 -51.51
N GLU A 152 -34.85 13.00 -51.36
CA GLU A 152 -34.42 13.85 -52.48
C GLU A 152 -33.56 13.09 -53.50
N LEU A 153 -32.61 12.27 -53.03
CA LEU A 153 -31.76 11.45 -53.91
C LEU A 153 -32.59 10.43 -54.71
N PHE A 154 -33.54 9.75 -54.05
CA PHE A 154 -34.43 8.81 -54.72
C PHE A 154 -35.44 9.52 -55.64
N SER A 155 -35.99 10.66 -55.25
CA SER A 155 -36.93 11.44 -56.08
C SER A 155 -36.29 11.94 -57.37
N LYS A 156 -35.05 12.44 -57.32
CA LYS A 156 -34.28 12.81 -58.53
C LYS A 156 -34.06 11.61 -59.44
N LEU A 157 -33.74 10.45 -58.88
CA LEU A 157 -33.56 9.21 -59.66
C LEU A 157 -34.89 8.71 -60.27
N GLU A 158 -35.99 8.80 -59.52
CA GLU A 158 -37.33 8.47 -60.02
C GLU A 158 -37.76 9.38 -61.17
N GLN A 159 -37.49 10.69 -61.08
CA GLN A 159 -37.77 11.64 -62.15
C GLN A 159 -36.93 11.35 -63.41
N GLU A 160 -35.62 11.13 -63.26
CA GLU A 160 -34.74 10.76 -64.37
C GLU A 160 -35.13 9.42 -65.03
N ALA A 161 -35.58 8.46 -64.22
CA ALA A 161 -36.10 7.19 -64.72
C ALA A 161 -37.39 7.41 -65.51
N ARG A 162 -38.33 8.21 -64.99
CA ARG A 162 -39.62 8.50 -65.64
C ARG A 162 -39.44 9.23 -66.98
N GLU A 163 -38.56 10.22 -67.04
CA GLU A 163 -38.20 10.94 -68.28
C GLU A 163 -37.60 10.01 -69.34
N LYS A 164 -36.92 8.95 -68.92
CA LYS A 164 -36.33 7.93 -69.80
C LYS A 164 -37.25 6.73 -70.06
N GLY A 165 -38.50 6.75 -69.58
CA GLY A 165 -39.48 5.69 -69.79
C GLY A 165 -39.30 4.46 -68.89
N PHE A 166 -38.74 4.63 -67.69
CA PHE A 166 -38.58 3.59 -66.67
C PHE A 166 -39.26 4.00 -65.35
N SER A 167 -39.67 3.01 -64.55
CA SER A 167 -40.21 3.17 -63.20
C SER A 167 -39.32 2.42 -62.20
N ILE A 168 -39.18 2.95 -61.00
CA ILE A 168 -38.42 2.33 -59.92
C ILE A 168 -39.41 1.68 -58.95
N LYS A 169 -39.31 0.37 -58.73
CA LYS A 169 -40.16 -0.38 -57.80
C LYS A 169 -39.34 -1.05 -56.71
N ARG A 170 -39.87 -1.06 -55.49
CA ARG A 170 -39.31 -1.84 -54.38
C ARG A 170 -39.85 -3.28 -54.47
N GLY A 171 -38.98 -4.23 -54.85
CA GLY A 171 -39.26 -5.66 -54.85
C GLY A 171 -38.72 -6.36 -53.61
N VAL A 172 -39.02 -7.65 -53.47
CA VAL A 172 -38.61 -8.49 -52.32
C VAL A 172 -37.09 -8.66 -52.23
N ALA A 173 -36.38 -8.55 -53.35
CA ALA A 173 -34.92 -8.64 -53.45
C ALA A 173 -34.21 -7.28 -53.51
N GLY A 174 -34.93 -6.16 -53.33
CA GLY A 174 -34.39 -4.80 -53.40
C GLY A 174 -35.06 -3.91 -54.44
N ILE A 175 -34.40 -2.81 -54.81
CA ILE A 175 -34.93 -1.81 -55.75
C ILE A 175 -34.69 -2.28 -57.19
N LEU A 176 -35.76 -2.34 -58.00
CA LEU A 176 -35.76 -2.79 -59.39
C LEU A 176 -36.16 -1.64 -60.32
N ILE A 177 -35.42 -1.48 -61.43
CA ILE A 177 -35.74 -0.54 -62.50
C ILE A 177 -36.50 -1.31 -63.60
N VAL A 178 -37.74 -0.92 -63.87
CA VAL A 178 -38.61 -1.58 -64.85
C VAL A 178 -39.01 -0.62 -65.99
N PRO A 179 -38.94 -1.04 -67.26
CA PRO A 179 -39.36 -0.20 -68.38
C PRO A 179 -40.88 0.04 -68.38
N MET A 180 -41.34 1.21 -68.83
CA MET A 180 -42.75 1.61 -68.90
C MET A 180 -43.28 1.58 -70.34
N LYS A 181 -44.58 1.33 -70.51
CA LYS A 181 -45.28 1.46 -71.79
C LYS A 181 -45.37 2.94 -72.20
N LYS A 182 -45.25 3.23 -73.50
CA LYS A 182 -45.34 4.62 -74.04
C LYS A 182 -46.77 5.18 -74.02
N GLU A 183 -47.79 4.31 -73.96
CA GLU A 183 -49.20 4.66 -74.22
C GLU A 183 -50.09 4.60 -72.96
N ALA A 184 -49.63 3.91 -71.92
CA ALA A 184 -50.24 3.88 -70.60
C ALA A 184 -49.08 3.90 -69.59
N GLU A 185 -49.14 4.67 -68.52
CA GLU A 185 -48.10 4.75 -67.48
C GLU A 185 -47.97 3.44 -66.65
N GLU A 186 -47.95 2.29 -67.32
CA GLU A 186 -47.87 0.96 -66.75
C GLU A 186 -46.52 0.30 -67.06
N PRO A 187 -45.96 -0.49 -66.13
CA PRO A 187 -44.73 -1.26 -66.38
C PRO A 187 -44.94 -2.29 -67.49
N LEU A 188 -43.95 -2.45 -68.36
CA LEU A 188 -43.89 -3.54 -69.33
C LEU A 188 -43.74 -4.89 -68.61
N THR A 189 -44.60 -5.85 -68.96
CA THR A 189 -44.41 -7.24 -68.54
C THR A 189 -43.32 -7.92 -69.39
N PRO A 190 -42.67 -8.99 -68.89
CA PRO A 190 -41.61 -9.70 -69.63
C PRO A 190 -42.05 -10.18 -71.02
N ASP A 191 -43.31 -10.59 -71.17
CA ASP A 191 -43.90 -11.06 -72.44
C ASP A 191 -44.14 -9.93 -73.45
N GLU A 192 -44.42 -8.72 -72.97
CA GLU A 192 -44.62 -7.52 -73.81
C GLU A 192 -43.28 -6.92 -74.24
N PHE A 193 -42.26 -6.97 -73.36
CA PHE A 193 -40.89 -6.60 -73.71
C PHE A 193 -40.32 -7.52 -74.80
N ALA A 194 -40.67 -8.81 -74.79
CA ALA A 194 -40.24 -9.78 -75.80
C ALA A 194 -40.77 -9.49 -77.21
N LYS A 195 -41.94 -8.83 -77.34
CA LYS A 195 -42.61 -8.49 -78.61
C LYS A 195 -42.11 -7.20 -79.28
N LEU A 196 -41.26 -6.42 -78.61
CA LEU A 196 -40.65 -5.21 -79.16
C LEU A 196 -39.60 -5.54 -80.24
N ASP A 197 -39.40 -4.62 -81.18
CA ASP A 197 -38.39 -4.73 -82.23
C ASP A 197 -36.95 -4.69 -81.65
N GLU A 198 -36.02 -5.36 -82.33
CA GLU A 198 -34.60 -5.49 -81.93
C GLU A 198 -33.90 -4.14 -81.67
N LYS A 199 -34.33 -3.08 -82.36
CA LYS A 199 -33.74 -1.74 -82.26
C LYS A 199 -34.18 -1.06 -80.96
N THR A 200 -35.47 -1.09 -80.67
CA THR A 200 -36.05 -0.56 -79.42
C THR A 200 -35.59 -1.34 -78.19
N LYS A 201 -35.45 -2.67 -78.28
CA LYS A 201 -34.87 -3.49 -77.20
C LYS A 201 -33.46 -3.06 -76.81
N LYS A 202 -32.56 -2.90 -77.80
CA LYS A 202 -31.16 -2.48 -77.55
C LYS A 202 -31.06 -1.07 -76.96
N GLU A 203 -31.93 -0.15 -77.35
CA GLU A 203 -31.99 1.19 -76.76
C GLU A 203 -32.49 1.18 -75.31
N MET A 204 -33.52 0.38 -75.00
CA MET A 204 -34.02 0.21 -73.63
C MET A 204 -32.99 -0.50 -72.74
N GLU A 205 -32.27 -1.51 -73.22
CA GLU A 205 -31.19 -2.16 -72.47
C GLU A 205 -30.02 -1.21 -72.17
N LYS A 206 -29.61 -0.37 -73.14
CA LYS A 206 -28.55 0.63 -72.94
C LYS A 206 -28.95 1.69 -71.93
N THR A 207 -30.19 2.17 -72.00
CA THR A 207 -30.75 3.16 -71.07
C THR A 207 -30.93 2.57 -69.68
N GLY A 208 -31.40 1.32 -69.59
CA GLY A 208 -31.52 0.57 -68.34
C GLY A 208 -30.16 0.35 -67.65
N LYS A 209 -29.10 0.00 -68.39
CA LYS A 209 -27.74 -0.08 -67.84
C LYS A 209 -27.25 1.26 -67.27
N SER A 210 -27.47 2.36 -67.98
CA SER A 210 -27.11 3.70 -67.49
C SER A 210 -27.90 4.10 -66.23
N LEU A 211 -29.18 3.76 -66.16
CA LEU A 211 -30.00 3.97 -64.96
C LEU A 211 -29.57 3.07 -63.80
N GLN A 212 -29.10 1.84 -64.07
CA GLN A 212 -28.55 0.94 -63.05
C GLN A 212 -27.24 1.48 -62.47
N GLU A 213 -26.36 2.06 -63.30
CA GLU A 213 -25.15 2.75 -62.86
C GLU A 213 -25.50 3.95 -61.96
N ARG A 214 -26.47 4.76 -62.38
CA ARG A 214 -27.02 5.88 -61.59
C ARG A 214 -27.59 5.43 -60.24
N LEU A 215 -28.34 4.32 -60.22
CA LEU A 215 -28.88 3.72 -59.00
C LEU A 215 -27.76 3.27 -58.05
N ASN A 216 -26.69 2.68 -58.57
CA ASN A 216 -25.52 2.32 -57.77
C ASN A 216 -24.81 3.55 -57.19
N GLU A 217 -24.72 4.66 -57.93
CA GLU A 217 -24.22 5.94 -57.42
C GLU A 217 -25.08 6.48 -56.28
N VAL A 218 -26.41 6.44 -56.42
CA VAL A 218 -27.34 6.82 -55.35
C VAL A 218 -27.16 5.93 -54.11
N PHE A 219 -27.02 4.61 -54.27
CA PHE A 219 -26.74 3.72 -53.13
C PHE A 219 -25.41 4.04 -52.44
N ARG A 220 -24.36 4.39 -53.19
CA ARG A 220 -23.09 4.86 -52.60
C ARG A 220 -23.30 6.16 -51.82
N ALA A 221 -24.00 7.12 -52.40
CA ALA A 221 -24.32 8.39 -51.74
C ALA A 221 -25.17 8.19 -50.47
N VAL A 222 -26.14 7.28 -50.48
CA VAL A 222 -26.94 6.92 -49.30
C VAL A 222 -26.05 6.31 -48.23
N ARG A 223 -25.18 5.35 -48.57
CA ARG A 223 -24.24 4.73 -47.61
C ARG A 223 -23.25 5.73 -47.03
N ASP A 224 -22.75 6.67 -47.82
CA ASP A 224 -21.87 7.73 -47.34
C ASP A 224 -22.61 8.71 -46.42
N THR A 225 -23.89 8.99 -46.73
CA THR A 225 -24.76 9.79 -45.86
C THR A 225 -25.08 9.05 -44.56
N GLU A 226 -25.30 7.73 -44.58
CA GLU A 226 -25.48 6.90 -43.38
C GLU A 226 -24.26 6.94 -42.46
N LYS A 227 -23.05 6.84 -43.02
CA LYS A 227 -21.80 7.01 -42.25
C LYS A 227 -21.75 8.39 -41.59
N PHE A 228 -22.05 9.44 -42.35
CA PHE A 228 -22.07 10.81 -41.82
C PHE A 228 -23.10 10.97 -40.69
N VAL A 229 -24.28 10.38 -40.83
CA VAL A 229 -25.31 10.38 -39.77
C VAL A 229 -24.82 9.63 -38.53
N HIS A 230 -24.18 8.48 -38.70
CA HIS A 230 -23.62 7.73 -37.58
C HIS A 230 -22.54 8.53 -36.83
N GLU A 231 -21.64 9.22 -37.55
CA GLU A 231 -20.67 10.13 -36.95
C GLU A 231 -21.33 11.33 -36.24
N MET A 232 -22.37 11.92 -36.84
CA MET A 232 -23.12 13.03 -36.25
C MET A 232 -23.86 12.61 -34.98
N LEU A 233 -24.49 11.43 -34.99
CA LEU A 233 -25.11 10.85 -33.79
C LEU A 233 -24.06 10.57 -32.72
N GLY A 234 -22.91 9.98 -33.07
CA GLY A 234 -21.83 9.77 -32.11
C GLY A 234 -21.28 11.07 -31.49
N LYS A 235 -21.18 12.14 -32.29
CA LYS A 235 -20.82 13.48 -31.78
C LYS A 235 -21.89 14.07 -30.86
N LEU A 236 -23.16 13.91 -31.21
CA LEU A 236 -24.29 14.33 -30.38
C LEU A 236 -24.29 13.60 -29.04
N GLU A 237 -24.15 12.27 -29.06
CA GLU A 237 -24.11 11.46 -27.85
C GLU A 237 -22.94 11.85 -26.95
N LYS A 238 -21.75 12.08 -27.51
CA LYS A 238 -20.59 12.57 -26.76
C LYS A 238 -20.83 13.96 -26.17
N ALA A 239 -21.48 14.87 -26.89
CA ALA A 239 -21.78 16.21 -26.38
C ALA A 239 -22.77 16.16 -25.19
N ILE A 240 -23.86 15.41 -25.33
CA ILE A 240 -24.86 15.23 -24.26
C ILE A 240 -24.23 14.56 -23.03
N ALA A 241 -23.43 13.52 -23.23
CA ALA A 241 -22.72 12.88 -22.13
C ALA A 241 -21.67 13.80 -21.50
N TYR A 242 -20.97 14.61 -22.29
CA TYR A 242 -20.02 15.61 -21.79
C TYR A 242 -20.72 16.62 -20.89
N ASP A 243 -21.86 17.17 -21.30
CA ASP A 243 -22.61 18.15 -20.50
C ASP A 243 -23.11 17.56 -19.18
N ALA A 244 -23.49 16.28 -19.17
CA ALA A 244 -23.88 15.56 -17.95
C ALA A 244 -22.67 15.24 -17.03
N LEU A 245 -21.51 14.91 -17.61
CA LEU A 245 -20.30 14.50 -16.89
C LEU A 245 -19.46 15.68 -16.37
N HIS A 246 -19.40 16.76 -17.15
CA HIS A 246 -18.50 17.88 -16.92
C HIS A 246 -18.65 18.53 -15.53
N PRO A 247 -19.86 18.82 -15.02
CA PRO A 247 -20.02 19.41 -13.68
C PRO A 247 -19.44 18.52 -12.57
N HIS A 248 -19.61 17.20 -12.67
CA HIS A 248 -19.12 16.24 -11.68
C HIS A 248 -17.59 16.21 -11.63
N ILE A 249 -16.94 16.15 -12.80
CA ILE A 249 -15.48 16.11 -12.89
C ILE A 249 -14.86 17.46 -12.50
N GLU A 250 -15.42 18.59 -12.96
CA GLU A 250 -14.87 19.92 -12.63
C GLU A 250 -14.98 20.27 -11.14
N ASN A 251 -16.03 19.80 -10.46
CA ASN A 251 -16.14 19.94 -9.01
C ASN A 251 -14.96 19.26 -8.29
N LEU A 252 -14.59 18.05 -8.71
CA LEU A 252 -13.43 17.34 -8.17
C LEU A 252 -12.12 18.01 -8.56
N LYS A 253 -11.96 18.43 -9.82
CA LYS A 253 -10.76 19.15 -10.27
C LYS A 253 -10.53 20.43 -9.48
N THR A 254 -11.60 21.17 -9.18
CA THR A 254 -11.54 22.38 -8.36
C THR A 254 -11.10 22.05 -6.93
N LYS A 255 -11.66 20.99 -6.32
CA LYS A 255 -11.31 20.55 -4.96
C LYS A 255 -9.84 20.09 -4.86
N TYR A 256 -9.32 19.39 -5.87
CA TYR A 256 -7.97 18.81 -5.87
C TYR A 256 -6.97 19.56 -6.76
N LYS A 257 -7.17 20.88 -6.95
CA LYS A 257 -6.37 21.71 -7.88
C LYS A 257 -4.86 21.69 -7.62
N GLY A 258 -4.43 21.42 -6.38
CA GLY A 258 -3.02 21.36 -6.00
C GLY A 258 -2.28 20.06 -6.36
N ASN A 259 -2.96 19.04 -6.89
CA ASN A 259 -2.36 17.73 -7.18
C ASN A 259 -2.48 17.37 -8.67
N ASP A 260 -1.39 17.57 -9.41
CA ASP A 260 -1.33 17.30 -10.86
C ASP A 260 -1.64 15.84 -11.23
N LYS A 261 -1.29 14.87 -10.37
CA LYS A 261 -1.59 13.46 -10.63
C LYS A 261 -3.09 13.20 -10.60
N ILE A 262 -3.80 13.81 -9.65
CA ILE A 262 -5.27 13.73 -9.58
C ILE A 262 -5.93 14.44 -10.76
N GLN A 263 -5.45 15.63 -11.13
CA GLN A 263 -5.98 16.36 -12.29
C GLN A 263 -5.90 15.52 -13.57
N ARG A 264 -4.74 14.90 -13.83
CA ARG A 264 -4.53 14.02 -14.99
C ARG A 264 -5.41 12.78 -14.92
N PHE A 265 -5.53 12.15 -13.75
CA PHE A 265 -6.42 11.00 -13.56
C PHE A 265 -7.88 11.34 -13.87
N LEU A 266 -8.36 12.50 -13.41
CA LEU A 266 -9.73 12.96 -13.68
C LEU A 266 -9.97 13.29 -15.17
N ASP A 267 -8.97 13.88 -15.84
CA ASP A 267 -9.04 14.13 -17.28
C ASP A 267 -9.07 12.83 -18.09
N ASP A 268 -8.20 11.86 -17.74
CA ASP A 268 -8.14 10.55 -18.38
C ASP A 268 -9.43 9.74 -18.09
N ALA A 269 -9.98 9.82 -16.88
CA ALA A 269 -11.26 9.20 -16.53
C ALA A 269 -12.42 9.79 -17.34
N ARG A 270 -12.44 11.11 -17.57
CA ARG A 270 -13.45 11.75 -18.41
C ARG A 270 -13.39 11.23 -19.85
N GLU A 271 -12.18 11.12 -20.42
CA GLU A 271 -11.99 10.60 -21.78
C GLU A 271 -12.39 9.11 -21.89
N ASP A 272 -12.08 8.31 -20.88
CA ASP A 272 -12.48 6.91 -20.80
C ASP A 272 -14.01 6.73 -20.77
N ILE A 273 -14.71 7.53 -19.96
CA ILE A 273 -16.18 7.51 -19.90
C ILE A 273 -16.79 7.89 -21.26
N LEU A 274 -16.28 8.94 -21.91
CA LEU A 274 -16.78 9.42 -23.21
C LEU A 274 -16.48 8.47 -24.38
N SER A 275 -15.48 7.59 -24.25
CA SER A 275 -15.16 6.56 -25.24
C SER A 275 -15.96 5.27 -25.02
N HIS A 276 -16.46 5.02 -23.81
CA HIS A 276 -17.21 3.81 -23.43
C HIS A 276 -18.63 4.14 -22.91
N LEU A 277 -19.34 5.05 -23.58
CA LEU A 277 -20.67 5.51 -23.14
C LEU A 277 -21.71 4.40 -23.02
N ASP A 278 -21.60 3.33 -23.81
CA ASP A 278 -22.57 2.23 -23.80
C ASP A 278 -22.58 1.47 -22.46
N GLU A 279 -21.47 1.47 -21.72
CA GLU A 279 -21.38 0.92 -20.35
C GLU A 279 -22.24 1.72 -19.36
N PHE A 280 -22.51 2.99 -19.64
CA PHE A 280 -23.28 3.90 -18.79
C PHE A 280 -24.71 4.09 -19.26
N LYS A 281 -25.04 3.82 -20.53
CA LYS A 281 -26.40 3.89 -21.08
C LYS A 281 -27.31 2.75 -20.62
N THR A 282 -26.73 1.62 -20.19
CA THR A 282 -27.50 0.41 -19.90
C THR A 282 -28.12 0.49 -18.50
N THR A 283 -29.33 1.01 -18.40
CA THR A 283 -30.21 0.78 -17.25
C THR A 283 -30.63 -0.69 -17.28
N GLU A 284 -30.58 -1.38 -16.13
CA GLU A 284 -30.92 -2.80 -15.96
C GLU A 284 -31.98 -3.29 -16.96
N GLU A 285 -31.60 -4.19 -17.88
CA GLU A 285 -32.60 -4.89 -18.70
C GLU A 285 -33.52 -5.66 -17.74
N PRO A 286 -34.86 -5.53 -17.86
CA PRO A 286 -35.77 -6.35 -17.10
C PRO A 286 -35.44 -7.82 -17.39
N SER A 287 -35.25 -8.59 -16.32
CA SER A 287 -34.86 -10.00 -16.36
C SER A 287 -35.61 -10.77 -17.46
N SER A 288 -34.92 -11.13 -18.53
CA SER A 288 -35.46 -12.04 -19.54
C SER A 288 -35.84 -13.37 -18.88
N PRO A 289 -37.05 -13.93 -19.13
CA PRO A 289 -37.60 -15.08 -18.41
C PRO A 289 -36.97 -16.44 -18.78
N LEU A 290 -35.82 -16.49 -19.48
CA LEU A 290 -35.16 -17.71 -19.92
C LEU A 290 -33.80 -17.92 -19.21
N PRO A 291 -33.72 -18.76 -18.14
CA PRO A 291 -32.54 -18.85 -17.27
C PRO A 291 -31.32 -19.58 -17.85
N PHE A 292 -31.46 -20.34 -18.93
CA PHE A 292 -30.46 -21.34 -19.37
C PHE A 292 -29.51 -20.88 -20.49
N MET A 293 -29.64 -19.66 -21.00
CA MET A 293 -28.83 -19.14 -22.11
C MET A 293 -28.07 -17.85 -21.79
N LYS A 294 -27.90 -17.51 -20.49
CA LYS A 294 -27.02 -16.41 -20.09
C LYS A 294 -25.57 -16.89 -20.20
N MET A 295 -24.89 -16.52 -21.29
CA MET A 295 -23.47 -16.19 -21.13
C MET A 295 -23.40 -15.11 -20.03
N PRO A 296 -22.55 -15.24 -19.01
CA PRO A 296 -22.37 -14.17 -18.04
C PRO A 296 -21.83 -12.95 -18.81
N LYS A 297 -22.69 -11.99 -19.14
CA LYS A 297 -22.23 -10.65 -19.50
C LYS A 297 -21.46 -10.16 -18.27
N GLN A 298 -20.16 -9.93 -18.43
CA GLN A 298 -19.36 -9.30 -17.39
C GLN A 298 -20.06 -7.99 -17.03
N GLU A 299 -20.50 -7.85 -15.78
CA GLU A 299 -20.96 -6.55 -15.29
C GLU A 299 -19.83 -5.55 -15.54
N PRO A 300 -20.13 -4.35 -16.08
CA PRO A 300 -19.11 -3.33 -16.28
C PRO A 300 -18.46 -3.02 -14.93
N SER A 301 -17.18 -3.36 -14.82
CA SER A 301 -16.40 -3.16 -13.61
C SER A 301 -15.94 -1.71 -13.56
N PHE A 302 -16.65 -0.88 -12.80
CA PHE A 302 -16.26 0.51 -12.53
C PHE A 302 -15.03 0.63 -11.60
N VAL A 303 -14.34 -0.48 -11.34
CA VAL A 303 -13.13 -0.54 -10.51
C VAL A 303 -12.04 0.39 -11.05
N ARG A 304 -11.97 0.63 -12.38
CA ARG A 304 -11.01 1.58 -12.99
C ARG A 304 -11.19 3.03 -12.55
N PHE A 305 -12.31 3.38 -11.92
CA PHE A 305 -12.55 4.71 -11.35
C PHE A 305 -12.36 4.75 -9.82
N ALA A 306 -12.09 3.61 -9.19
CA ALA A 306 -11.90 3.51 -7.75
C ALA A 306 -10.55 4.10 -7.31
N VAL A 307 -10.45 4.43 -6.03
CA VAL A 307 -9.22 4.89 -5.39
C VAL A 307 -8.79 3.84 -4.35
N ASN A 308 -7.61 3.26 -4.54
CA ASN A 308 -7.06 2.31 -3.58
C ASN A 308 -6.21 3.04 -2.53
N LEU A 309 -6.80 3.40 -1.41
CA LEU A 309 -6.09 3.97 -0.27
C LEU A 309 -5.27 2.88 0.45
N ILE A 310 -3.93 2.98 0.39
CA ILE A 310 -3.03 1.98 0.97
C ILE A 310 -2.38 2.45 2.28
N VAL A 311 -2.21 3.75 2.46
CA VAL A 311 -1.73 4.37 3.71
C VAL A 311 -2.68 5.49 4.08
N ASP A 312 -3.20 5.44 5.30
CA ASP A 312 -4.14 6.40 5.86
C ASP A 312 -3.61 6.88 7.20
N ASN A 313 -3.37 8.18 7.29
CA ASN A 313 -2.82 8.85 8.46
C ASN A 313 -3.85 9.76 9.16
N SER A 314 -5.15 9.60 8.87
CA SER A 314 -6.23 10.39 9.50
C SER A 314 -6.24 10.34 11.04
N GLN A 315 -5.82 9.22 11.62
CA GLN A 315 -5.76 9.02 13.08
C GLN A 315 -4.34 9.11 13.65
N THR A 316 -3.34 9.36 12.80
CA THR A 316 -1.93 9.40 13.21
C THR A 316 -1.64 10.73 13.90
N LYS A 317 -0.91 10.68 15.02
CA LYS A 317 -0.46 11.87 15.77
C LYS A 317 1.06 11.97 15.65
N GLY A 318 1.53 12.92 14.85
CA GLY A 318 2.94 13.06 14.52
C GLY A 318 3.46 12.04 13.51
N ALA A 319 4.76 11.80 13.50
CA ALA A 319 5.37 10.82 12.60
C ALA A 319 5.08 9.37 13.05
N PRO A 320 4.85 8.43 12.13
CA PRO A 320 4.58 7.04 12.47
C PRO A 320 5.84 6.33 12.97
N ILE A 321 5.68 5.48 13.99
CA ILE A 321 6.73 4.58 14.48
C ILE A 321 6.25 3.14 14.27
N ILE A 322 6.86 2.43 13.33
CA ILE A 322 6.49 1.05 12.98
C ILE A 322 7.61 0.11 13.40
N PHE A 323 7.27 -0.89 14.22
CA PHE A 323 8.15 -2.01 14.52
C PHE A 323 7.73 -3.24 13.72
N GLU A 324 8.60 -3.69 12.81
CA GLU A 324 8.36 -4.92 12.04
C GLU A 324 9.05 -6.11 12.73
N SER A 325 8.25 -6.99 13.32
CA SER A 325 8.70 -8.17 14.04
C SER A 325 9.01 -9.36 13.11
N ASN A 326 8.39 -9.41 11.93
CA ASN A 326 8.59 -10.47 10.95
C ASN A 326 8.87 -9.86 9.56
N PRO A 327 10.11 -9.41 9.29
CA PRO A 327 10.49 -8.64 8.11
C PRO A 327 10.61 -9.50 6.85
N THR A 328 9.55 -10.22 6.49
CA THR A 328 9.40 -10.84 5.17
C THR A 328 9.22 -9.75 4.10
N TYR A 329 9.53 -10.08 2.85
CA TYR A 329 9.44 -9.12 1.75
C TYR A 329 8.02 -8.54 1.65
N LEU A 330 7.01 -9.41 1.70
CA LEU A 330 5.60 -9.02 1.59
C LEU A 330 5.15 -8.14 2.78
N ASN A 331 5.67 -8.38 3.98
CA ASN A 331 5.35 -7.54 5.13
C ASN A 331 6.00 -6.17 5.03
N LEU A 332 7.25 -6.06 4.55
CA LEU A 332 7.95 -4.78 4.42
C LEU A 332 7.44 -3.94 3.25
N PHE A 333 7.39 -4.53 2.06
CA PHE A 333 7.10 -3.84 0.81
C PHE A 333 5.66 -3.99 0.35
N GLY A 334 4.84 -4.76 1.06
CA GLY A 334 3.47 -4.98 0.65
C GLY A 334 3.34 -6.05 -0.42
N ARG A 335 2.11 -6.21 -0.92
CA ARG A 335 1.76 -7.30 -1.84
C ARG A 335 0.60 -6.91 -2.73
N ILE A 336 0.46 -7.63 -3.82
CA ILE A 336 -0.72 -7.58 -4.69
C ILE A 336 -1.51 -8.86 -4.43
N GLU A 337 -2.72 -8.72 -3.89
CA GLU A 337 -3.59 -9.86 -3.58
C GLU A 337 -4.27 -10.38 -4.85
N ASN A 338 -4.53 -11.69 -4.90
CA ASN A 338 -5.29 -12.32 -5.98
C ASN A 338 -6.61 -12.85 -5.43
N LYS A 339 -7.69 -12.69 -6.20
CA LYS A 339 -8.97 -13.39 -5.95
C LYS A 339 -9.08 -14.57 -6.91
N LEU A 340 -9.61 -15.69 -6.41
CA LEU A 340 -9.94 -16.84 -7.23
C LEU A 340 -11.38 -16.69 -7.75
N LEU A 341 -11.52 -16.43 -9.04
CA LEU A 341 -12.80 -16.34 -9.74
C LEU A 341 -12.85 -17.48 -10.76
N TYR A 342 -13.84 -18.38 -10.61
CA TYR A 342 -14.01 -19.55 -11.48
C TYR A 342 -12.74 -20.42 -11.64
N GLY A 343 -11.93 -20.54 -10.59
CA GLY A 343 -10.67 -21.29 -10.61
C GLY A 343 -9.50 -20.57 -11.29
N MET A 344 -9.70 -19.34 -11.80
CA MET A 344 -8.64 -18.48 -12.32
C MET A 344 -8.29 -17.40 -11.28
N ALA A 345 -6.99 -17.15 -11.09
CA ALA A 345 -6.53 -16.06 -10.25
C ALA A 345 -6.64 -14.74 -11.03
N THR A 346 -7.38 -13.78 -10.48
CA THR A 346 -7.56 -12.43 -11.04
C THR A 346 -7.07 -11.39 -10.02
N THR A 347 -6.45 -10.32 -10.51
CA THR A 347 -5.97 -9.20 -9.69
C THR A 347 -6.34 -7.88 -10.35
N ASP A 348 -6.47 -6.83 -9.53
CA ASP A 348 -6.63 -5.45 -9.95
C ASP A 348 -5.90 -4.51 -8.97
N PHE A 349 -5.78 -3.23 -9.31
CA PHE A 349 -4.99 -2.27 -8.51
C PHE A 349 -5.59 -1.99 -7.14
N THR A 350 -6.87 -2.29 -6.91
CA THR A 350 -7.51 -2.17 -5.58
C THR A 350 -7.09 -3.28 -4.63
N MET A 351 -6.43 -4.31 -5.14
CA MET A 351 -5.87 -5.41 -4.36
C MET A 351 -4.43 -5.19 -3.91
N ILE A 352 -3.85 -4.02 -4.23
CA ILE A 352 -2.53 -3.62 -3.71
C ILE A 352 -2.65 -3.31 -2.22
N ARG A 353 -1.76 -3.89 -1.41
CA ARG A 353 -1.68 -3.68 0.05
C ARG A 353 -0.34 -3.09 0.44
N ALA A 354 -0.38 -2.09 1.31
CA ALA A 354 0.80 -1.49 1.92
C ALA A 354 1.54 -2.47 2.84
N GLY A 355 2.86 -2.42 2.79
CA GLY A 355 3.74 -3.02 3.79
C GLY A 355 4.15 -2.04 4.90
N SER A 356 4.97 -2.50 5.84
CA SER A 356 5.47 -1.73 6.97
C SER A 356 6.35 -0.55 6.56
N VAL A 357 7.08 -0.64 5.44
CA VAL A 357 7.85 0.48 4.88
C VAL A 357 6.91 1.60 4.41
N HIS A 358 5.76 1.24 3.80
CA HIS A 358 4.76 2.23 3.39
C HIS A 358 4.14 2.94 4.60
N LYS A 359 3.78 2.17 5.64
CA LYS A 359 3.17 2.70 6.86
C LYS A 359 4.14 3.56 7.68
N ALA A 360 5.44 3.29 7.59
CA ALA A 360 6.49 4.05 8.23
C ALA A 360 6.96 5.25 7.40
N ASN A 361 6.37 5.50 6.22
CA ASN A 361 6.83 6.56 5.33
C ASN A 361 6.61 7.94 5.97
N GLY A 362 7.65 8.77 6.00
CA GLY A 362 7.67 10.03 6.75
C GLY A 362 7.84 9.89 8.27
N GLY A 363 8.26 8.72 8.75
CA GLY A 363 8.59 8.49 10.15
C GLY A 363 9.70 7.45 10.33
N TYR A 364 9.48 6.47 11.20
CA TYR A 364 10.51 5.55 11.69
C TYR A 364 10.12 4.08 11.49
N LEU A 365 11.05 3.29 10.93
CA LEU A 365 10.91 1.84 10.79
C LEU A 365 11.98 1.14 11.63
N ILE A 366 11.56 0.40 12.64
CA ILE A 366 12.43 -0.38 13.51
C ILE A 366 12.36 -1.86 13.09
N ILE A 367 13.51 -2.48 12.86
CA ILE A 367 13.61 -3.89 12.44
C ILE A 367 14.67 -4.61 13.27
N ASP A 368 14.41 -5.86 13.66
CA ASP A 368 15.45 -6.73 14.19
C ASP A 368 16.38 -7.22 13.07
N ALA A 369 17.68 -6.92 13.19
CA ALA A 369 18.68 -7.27 12.20
C ALA A 369 18.81 -8.78 12.02
N GLN A 370 18.65 -9.58 13.09
CA GLN A 370 18.70 -11.03 12.99
C GLN A 370 17.54 -11.57 12.14
N GLU A 371 16.32 -11.08 12.39
CA GLU A 371 15.13 -11.48 11.62
C GLU A 371 15.18 -11.00 10.16
N LEU A 372 15.73 -9.81 9.93
CA LEU A 372 15.93 -9.28 8.58
C LEU A 372 16.92 -10.14 7.78
N LEU A 373 18.02 -10.57 8.39
CA LEU A 373 19.04 -11.38 7.72
C LEU A 373 18.60 -12.84 7.48
N ARG A 374 17.65 -13.36 8.27
CA ARG A 374 16.98 -14.64 7.95
C ARG A 374 16.20 -14.55 6.63
N ASN A 375 15.75 -13.35 6.26
CA ASN A 375 15.00 -13.08 5.03
C ASN A 375 15.88 -12.33 4.02
N VAL A 376 16.82 -13.02 3.38
CA VAL A 376 17.85 -12.41 2.50
C VAL A 376 17.27 -11.45 1.45
N PHE A 377 16.15 -11.82 0.81
CA PHE A 377 15.50 -10.95 -0.18
C PHE A 377 14.96 -9.64 0.40
N SER A 378 14.49 -9.66 1.65
CA SER A 378 14.03 -8.46 2.36
C SER A 378 15.17 -7.49 2.61
N TYR A 379 16.34 -8.02 3.01
CA TYR A 379 17.52 -7.20 3.26
C TYR A 379 17.99 -6.48 2.00
N GLU A 380 18.13 -7.21 0.89
CA GLU A 380 18.51 -6.62 -0.40
C GLU A 380 17.49 -5.61 -0.92
N ALA A 381 16.19 -5.90 -0.79
CA ALA A 381 15.14 -4.96 -1.16
C ALA A 381 15.16 -3.69 -0.29
N LEU A 382 15.42 -3.81 1.02
CA LEU A 382 15.55 -2.67 1.93
C LEU A 382 16.75 -1.79 1.56
N LYS A 383 17.90 -2.40 1.25
CA LYS A 383 19.06 -1.64 0.77
C LYS A 383 18.73 -0.86 -0.51
N ARG A 384 18.10 -1.52 -1.50
CA ARG A 384 17.68 -0.86 -2.75
C ARG A 384 16.71 0.29 -2.49
N ALA A 385 15.70 0.10 -1.64
CA ALA A 385 14.72 1.12 -1.32
C ALA A 385 15.34 2.35 -0.64
N VAL A 386 16.22 2.12 0.35
CA VAL A 386 16.93 3.20 1.06
C VAL A 386 17.94 3.92 0.15
N LYS A 387 18.61 3.18 -0.75
CA LYS A 387 19.58 3.73 -1.71
C LYS A 387 18.91 4.57 -2.78
N ASN A 388 17.79 4.10 -3.33
CA ASN A 388 17.06 4.77 -4.42
C ASN A 388 16.00 5.77 -3.91
N ARG A 389 15.72 5.78 -2.60
CA ARG A 389 14.67 6.60 -1.97
C ARG A 389 13.29 6.36 -2.58
N GLU A 390 12.98 5.10 -2.87
CA GLU A 390 11.70 4.71 -3.45
C GLU A 390 11.24 3.36 -2.91
N ILE A 391 9.94 3.20 -2.74
CA ILE A 391 9.27 1.97 -2.34
C ILE A 391 8.65 1.38 -3.60
N ARG A 392 9.06 0.16 -3.94
CA ARG A 392 8.54 -0.62 -5.06
C ARG A 392 7.95 -1.92 -4.55
N ILE A 393 6.77 -2.26 -5.06
CA ILE A 393 6.14 -3.56 -4.86
C ILE A 393 6.56 -4.43 -6.04
N GLU A 394 7.43 -5.40 -5.80
CA GLU A 394 7.96 -6.33 -6.80
C GLU A 394 7.48 -7.77 -6.50
N ASP A 395 7.37 -8.61 -7.53
CA ASP A 395 7.30 -10.04 -7.33
C ASP A 395 8.72 -10.61 -7.31
N VAL A 396 9.30 -10.72 -6.11
CA VAL A 396 10.67 -11.22 -5.90
C VAL A 396 10.86 -12.65 -6.44
N LEU A 397 9.78 -13.43 -6.50
CA LEU A 397 9.81 -14.80 -6.98
C LEU A 397 9.61 -14.91 -8.49
N GLU A 398 9.27 -13.81 -9.18
CA GLU A 398 9.12 -13.80 -10.65
C GLU A 398 10.39 -14.31 -11.35
N GLN A 399 11.57 -13.97 -10.81
CA GLN A 399 12.88 -14.39 -11.31
C GLN A 399 13.12 -15.91 -11.25
N TYR A 400 12.40 -16.59 -10.34
CA TYR A 400 12.55 -18.02 -10.05
C TYR A 400 11.40 -18.87 -10.60
N ARG A 401 10.37 -18.25 -11.20
CA ARG A 401 9.26 -18.96 -11.84
C ARG A 401 9.60 -19.30 -13.28
N MET A 402 9.29 -20.53 -13.71
CA MET A 402 9.39 -20.96 -15.11
C MET A 402 8.38 -20.27 -16.04
N ILE A 403 7.31 -19.69 -15.48
CA ILE A 403 6.25 -18.98 -16.21
C ILE A 403 6.11 -17.60 -15.59
N SER A 404 6.47 -16.55 -16.34
CA SER A 404 6.14 -15.17 -15.97
C SER A 404 4.66 -14.95 -16.22
N ILE A 405 3.92 -14.71 -15.13
CA ILE A 405 2.55 -14.17 -15.22
C ILE A 405 2.76 -12.67 -15.24
N ALA A 406 2.34 -11.97 -16.31
CA ALA A 406 2.43 -10.52 -16.39
C ALA A 406 1.76 -9.91 -15.14
N GLY A 407 2.59 -9.44 -14.21
CA GLY A 407 2.16 -8.89 -12.94
C GLY A 407 2.06 -7.37 -13.03
N MET A 408 1.07 -6.82 -12.33
CA MET A 408 0.95 -5.39 -12.13
C MET A 408 2.20 -4.83 -11.45
N LYS A 409 2.70 -3.68 -11.91
CA LYS A 409 3.89 -2.98 -11.43
C LYS A 409 3.51 -1.56 -11.03
N PRO A 410 3.00 -1.36 -9.80
CA PRO A 410 2.56 -0.05 -9.32
C PRO A 410 3.69 1.00 -9.39
N ASP A 411 3.31 2.25 -9.65
CA ASP A 411 4.23 3.40 -9.61
C ASP A 411 4.94 3.49 -8.25
N ALA A 412 6.21 3.88 -8.25
CA ALA A 412 7.00 3.88 -7.02
C ALA A 412 6.59 5.03 -6.09
N ILE A 413 6.61 4.78 -4.78
CA ILE A 413 6.36 5.80 -3.76
C ILE A 413 7.69 6.33 -3.23
N PRO A 414 7.92 7.66 -3.22
CA PRO A 414 9.12 8.23 -2.61
C PRO A 414 9.27 7.81 -1.14
N LEU A 415 10.46 7.33 -0.76
CA LEU A 415 10.78 6.89 0.59
C LEU A 415 11.42 8.04 1.39
N SER A 416 10.81 8.36 2.54
CA SER A 416 11.30 9.34 3.51
C SER A 416 11.43 8.77 4.94
N THR A 417 11.41 7.45 5.09
CA THR A 417 11.54 6.77 6.40
C THR A 417 12.97 6.73 6.92
N LYS A 418 13.15 6.96 8.22
CA LYS A 418 14.38 6.63 8.94
C LYS A 418 14.38 5.19 9.41
N VAL A 419 15.33 4.39 8.92
CA VAL A 419 15.43 2.97 9.26
C VAL A 419 16.34 2.79 10.48
N ILE A 420 15.88 2.00 11.44
CA ILE A 420 16.60 1.70 12.67
C ILE A 420 16.69 0.18 12.82
N LEU A 421 17.90 -0.35 12.63
CA LEU A 421 18.17 -1.76 12.88
C LEU A 421 18.57 -1.96 14.33
N LYS A 422 18.01 -2.96 15.00
CA LYS A 422 18.48 -3.41 16.32
C LYS A 422 19.13 -4.78 16.22
N GLY A 423 20.24 -4.99 16.91
CA GLY A 423 20.94 -6.28 16.83
C GLY A 423 22.01 -6.46 17.90
N SER A 424 22.72 -7.59 17.83
CA SER A 424 23.91 -7.84 18.64
C SER A 424 25.14 -7.13 18.06
N PRO A 425 26.19 -6.89 18.85
CA PRO A 425 27.45 -6.35 18.34
C PRO A 425 28.06 -7.23 17.23
N TYR A 426 27.91 -8.55 17.34
CA TYR A 426 28.38 -9.49 16.32
C TYR A 426 27.75 -9.23 14.94
N LEU A 427 26.42 -9.06 14.88
CA LEU A 427 25.72 -8.78 13.62
C LEU A 427 26.12 -7.42 13.03
N TYR A 428 26.32 -6.40 13.87
CA TYR A 428 26.81 -5.11 13.43
C TYR A 428 28.15 -5.22 12.68
N TYR A 429 29.15 -5.85 13.31
CA TYR A 429 30.48 -5.98 12.71
C TYR A 429 30.47 -6.91 11.49
N LEU A 430 29.61 -7.94 11.48
CA LEU A 430 29.44 -8.80 10.31
C LEU A 430 28.97 -7.98 9.10
N LEU A 431 27.92 -7.17 9.26
CA LEU A 431 27.40 -6.33 8.18
C LEU A 431 28.40 -5.25 7.76
N HIS A 432 29.02 -4.59 8.73
CA HIS A 432 30.00 -3.54 8.46
C HIS A 432 31.20 -4.03 7.64
N ASN A 433 31.65 -5.26 7.88
CA ASN A 433 32.84 -5.81 7.23
C ASN A 433 32.53 -6.56 5.92
N LEU A 434 31.36 -7.21 5.82
CA LEU A 434 31.03 -8.05 4.67
C LEU A 434 30.16 -7.36 3.61
N ASP A 435 29.37 -6.36 3.98
CA ASP A 435 28.50 -5.64 3.05
C ASP A 435 29.10 -4.27 2.67
N PRO A 436 29.53 -4.07 1.42
CA PRO A 436 30.15 -2.82 0.97
C PRO A 436 29.17 -1.63 0.97
N ASP A 437 27.86 -1.85 0.84
CA ASP A 437 26.86 -0.79 0.88
C ASP A 437 26.53 -0.37 2.32
N TYR A 438 26.80 -1.21 3.33
CA TYR A 438 26.37 -0.97 4.71
C TYR A 438 26.86 0.36 5.26
N GLY A 439 28.15 0.67 5.12
CA GLY A 439 28.73 1.92 5.62
C GLY A 439 28.16 3.18 4.93
N GLN A 440 27.60 3.05 3.74
CA GLN A 440 26.93 4.14 3.04
C GLN A 440 25.49 4.34 3.53
N LEU A 441 24.82 3.25 3.94
CA LEU A 441 23.41 3.24 4.30
C LEU A 441 23.17 3.44 5.81
N PHE A 442 24.06 2.96 6.67
CA PHE A 442 23.96 2.97 8.14
C PHE A 442 25.19 3.62 8.77
N LYS A 443 25.24 4.96 8.76
CA LYS A 443 26.36 5.73 9.29
C LYS A 443 26.35 5.88 10.81
N VAL A 444 25.19 5.73 11.45
CA VAL A 444 25.03 6.00 12.87
C VAL A 444 25.05 4.70 13.67
N LYS A 445 26.08 4.56 14.51
CA LYS A 445 26.24 3.46 15.44
C LYS A 445 25.76 3.89 16.84
N ALA A 446 24.61 3.38 17.28
CA ALA A 446 24.14 3.55 18.65
C ALA A 446 24.57 2.35 19.50
N ASP A 447 25.64 2.53 20.27
CA ASP A 447 26.30 1.47 21.04
C ASP A 447 25.81 1.43 22.48
N PHE A 448 24.91 0.48 22.78
CA PHE A 448 24.42 0.23 24.13
C PHE A 448 25.38 -0.71 24.86
N ASP A 449 26.16 -0.13 25.77
CA ASP A 449 27.14 -0.86 26.57
C ASP A 449 26.41 -1.81 27.53
N SER A 450 27.06 -2.92 27.85
CA SER A 450 26.65 -3.89 28.87
C SER A 450 27.11 -3.52 30.28
N ARG A 451 27.94 -2.46 30.39
CA ARG A 451 28.55 -1.99 31.62
C ARG A 451 28.44 -0.47 31.75
N MET A 452 28.43 0.01 32.99
CA MET A 452 28.53 1.44 33.33
C MET A 452 29.44 1.64 34.54
N GLU A 453 29.93 2.86 34.77
CA GLU A 453 30.73 3.17 35.96
C GLU A 453 29.91 3.02 37.25
N ARG A 454 30.51 2.44 38.31
CA ARG A 454 29.92 2.37 39.66
C ARG A 454 30.18 3.68 40.42
N THR A 455 29.46 4.73 40.04
CA THR A 455 29.43 6.03 40.74
C THR A 455 28.23 6.09 41.67
N GLU A 456 28.27 6.97 42.68
CA GLU A 456 27.11 7.20 43.58
C GLU A 456 25.84 7.56 42.78
N GLU A 457 25.98 8.40 41.76
CA GLU A 457 24.87 8.77 40.86
C GLU A 457 24.28 7.54 40.14
N ASN A 458 25.12 6.67 39.58
CA ASN A 458 24.64 5.47 38.88
C ASN A 458 24.06 4.44 39.84
N ILE A 459 24.53 4.37 41.09
CA ILE A 459 23.93 3.53 42.14
C ILE A 459 22.51 4.02 42.47
N GLN A 460 22.29 5.34 42.60
CA GLN A 460 20.94 5.88 42.81
C GLN A 460 20.02 5.64 41.61
N LYS A 461 20.54 5.78 40.38
CA LYS A 461 19.79 5.41 39.16
C LYS A 461 19.42 3.92 39.15
N TYR A 462 20.34 3.06 39.57
CA TYR A 462 20.10 1.62 39.68
C TYR A 462 19.01 1.29 40.72
N ALA A 463 19.01 2.00 41.85
CA ALA A 463 17.92 1.91 42.84
C ALA A 463 16.57 2.37 42.25
N ALA A 464 16.56 3.45 41.46
CA ALA A 464 15.36 3.90 40.76
C ALA A 464 14.82 2.84 39.78
N PHE A 465 15.71 2.13 39.06
CA PHE A 465 15.30 1.01 38.20
C PHE A 465 14.69 -0.15 38.99
N ILE A 466 15.27 -0.51 40.15
CA ILE A 466 14.69 -1.53 41.02
C ILE A 466 13.29 -1.09 41.49
N ALA A 467 13.13 0.18 41.84
CA ALA A 467 11.84 0.76 42.22
C ALA A 467 10.82 0.77 41.07
N SER A 468 11.24 1.00 39.82
CA SER A 468 10.31 0.91 38.69
C SER A 468 9.87 -0.53 38.43
N CYS A 469 10.78 -1.51 38.48
CA CYS A 469 10.40 -2.92 38.37
C CYS A 469 9.38 -3.30 39.45
N GLN A 470 9.57 -2.80 40.67
CA GLN A 470 8.62 -3.02 41.76
C GLN A 470 7.23 -2.43 41.47
N LYS A 471 7.16 -1.19 40.99
CA LYS A 471 5.92 -0.48 40.68
C LYS A 471 5.19 -1.05 39.45
N GLU A 472 5.93 -1.34 38.38
CA GLU A 472 5.38 -1.83 37.11
C GLU A 472 4.82 -3.25 37.22
N GLU A 473 5.49 -4.13 37.97
CA GLU A 473 5.10 -5.54 38.09
C GLU A 473 4.35 -5.86 39.39
N GLY A 474 4.11 -4.87 40.24
CA GLY A 474 3.43 -5.06 41.54
C GLY A 474 4.18 -5.99 42.48
N LEU A 475 5.52 -5.87 42.52
CA LEU A 475 6.37 -6.67 43.41
C LEU A 475 6.36 -6.11 44.84
N LEU A 476 6.82 -6.91 45.80
CA LEU A 476 7.05 -6.44 47.16
C LEU A 476 8.10 -5.31 47.16
N PRO A 477 7.97 -4.29 48.04
CA PRO A 477 8.98 -3.26 48.22
C PRO A 477 10.34 -3.87 48.54
N VAL A 478 11.42 -3.34 47.94
CA VAL A 478 12.79 -3.74 48.26
C VAL A 478 13.34 -2.78 49.31
N ASP A 479 13.89 -3.28 50.41
CA ASP A 479 14.55 -2.43 51.39
C ASP A 479 15.97 -2.03 50.94
N ARG A 480 16.57 -1.05 51.62
CA ARG A 480 17.95 -0.60 51.34
C ARG A 480 19.00 -1.72 51.36
N THR A 481 18.79 -2.80 52.12
CA THR A 481 19.72 -3.94 52.18
C THR A 481 19.58 -4.83 50.95
N GLY A 482 18.35 -5.07 50.48
CA GLY A 482 18.08 -5.78 49.23
C GLY A 482 18.59 -5.00 48.03
N VAL A 483 18.40 -3.67 48.00
CA VAL A 483 18.93 -2.81 46.93
C VAL A 483 20.47 -2.87 46.89
N ALA A 484 21.14 -2.77 48.03
CA ALA A 484 22.59 -2.93 48.13
C ALA A 484 23.07 -4.27 47.56
N ALA A 485 22.43 -5.38 47.96
CA ALA A 485 22.77 -6.72 47.46
C ALA A 485 22.58 -6.85 45.94
N VAL A 486 21.55 -6.22 45.36
CA VAL A 486 21.32 -6.20 43.91
C VAL A 486 22.37 -5.36 43.18
N VAL A 487 22.85 -4.25 43.76
CA VAL A 487 23.95 -3.43 43.20
C VAL A 487 25.27 -4.21 43.20
N GLU A 488 25.58 -4.93 44.28
CA GLU A 488 26.76 -5.78 44.37
C GLU A 488 26.70 -6.92 43.35
N TYR A 489 25.53 -7.56 43.20
CA TYR A 489 25.31 -8.53 42.14
C TYR A 489 25.46 -7.92 40.74
N GLY A 490 25.04 -6.67 40.56
CA GLY A 490 25.27 -5.91 39.33
C GLY A 490 26.76 -5.74 39.00
N SER A 491 27.60 -5.51 40.02
CA SER A 491 29.07 -5.46 39.87
C SER A 491 29.66 -6.83 39.54
N ARG A 492 29.15 -7.88 40.20
CA ARG A 492 29.52 -9.27 39.91
C ARG A 492 29.20 -9.66 38.48
N LEU A 493 28.03 -9.28 37.96
CA LEU A 493 27.64 -9.53 36.56
C LEU A 493 28.49 -8.76 35.53
N ALA A 494 29.11 -7.65 35.94
CA ALA A 494 30.03 -6.89 35.10
C ALA A 494 31.48 -7.43 35.14
N ASP A 495 31.75 -8.43 36.00
CA ASP A 495 33.08 -8.97 36.31
C ASP A 495 34.12 -7.90 36.71
N GLN A 496 33.66 -6.76 37.25
CA GLN A 496 34.51 -5.62 37.63
C GLN A 496 33.93 -4.88 38.83
N GLN A 497 34.75 -4.61 39.85
CA GLN A 497 34.32 -3.95 41.09
C GLN A 497 33.88 -2.49 40.89
N ASP A 498 34.46 -1.81 39.90
CA ASP A 498 34.19 -0.39 39.59
C ASP A 498 33.12 -0.20 38.52
N LYS A 499 32.46 -1.28 38.08
CA LYS A 499 31.40 -1.24 37.07
C LYS A 499 30.11 -1.84 37.60
N LEU A 500 29.00 -1.47 36.97
CA LEU A 500 27.71 -2.10 37.13
C LEU A 500 27.22 -2.64 35.80
N SER A 501 26.60 -3.81 35.82
CA SER A 501 25.97 -4.39 34.63
C SER A 501 24.73 -3.59 34.25
N THR A 502 24.60 -3.28 32.96
CA THR A 502 23.39 -2.67 32.37
C THR A 502 22.50 -3.72 31.72
N ARG A 503 22.75 -5.02 31.95
CA ARG A 503 21.85 -6.12 31.55
C ARG A 503 20.60 -6.13 32.43
N PHE A 504 19.80 -5.08 32.32
CA PHE A 504 18.62 -4.79 33.14
C PHE A 504 17.61 -5.95 33.18
N SER A 505 17.49 -6.74 32.11
CA SER A 505 16.63 -7.94 32.14
C SER A 505 17.10 -8.97 33.16
N SER A 506 18.41 -9.24 33.26
CA SER A 506 18.97 -10.19 34.24
C SER A 506 18.83 -9.70 35.68
N ILE A 507 18.84 -8.37 35.87
CA ILE A 507 18.60 -7.74 37.16
C ILE A 507 17.13 -7.80 37.54
N ALA A 508 16.22 -7.51 36.59
CA ALA A 508 14.79 -7.68 36.78
C ALA A 508 14.42 -9.14 37.13
N ASP A 509 15.01 -10.12 36.45
CA ASP A 509 14.84 -11.53 36.78
C ASP A 509 15.26 -11.84 38.22
N LEU A 510 16.41 -11.31 38.67
CA LEU A 510 16.84 -11.46 40.06
C LEU A 510 15.83 -10.85 41.04
N ILE A 511 15.29 -9.67 40.75
CA ILE A 511 14.28 -9.02 41.61
C ILE A 511 13.01 -9.89 41.69
N ARG A 512 12.54 -10.45 40.57
CA ARG A 512 11.39 -11.37 40.53
C ARG A 512 11.64 -12.65 41.33
N GLU A 513 12.82 -13.24 41.21
CA GLU A 513 13.20 -14.40 42.02
C GLU A 513 13.27 -14.05 43.52
N SER A 514 13.84 -12.89 43.86
CA SER A 514 13.92 -12.41 45.25
C SER A 514 12.53 -12.15 45.84
N HIS A 515 11.60 -11.62 45.04
CA HIS A 515 10.18 -11.46 45.39
C HIS A 515 9.51 -12.79 45.69
N TYR A 516 9.77 -13.83 44.88
CA TYR A 516 9.24 -15.16 45.12
C TYR A 516 9.68 -15.71 46.48
N TRP A 517 10.97 -15.59 46.81
CA TRP A 517 11.51 -16.04 48.08
C TRP A 517 10.99 -15.22 49.27
N ALA A 518 10.89 -13.90 49.14
CA ALA A 518 10.31 -13.03 50.16
C ALA A 518 8.85 -13.38 50.45
N LYS A 519 8.05 -13.67 49.41
CA LYS A 519 6.66 -14.13 49.56
C LYS A 519 6.58 -15.49 50.25
N LYS A 520 7.47 -16.42 49.92
CA LYS A 520 7.55 -17.74 50.53
C LYS A 520 7.88 -17.66 52.03
N ASP A 521 8.70 -16.69 52.42
CA ASP A 521 9.05 -16.40 53.81
C ASP A 521 7.96 -15.57 54.56
N GLY A 522 6.90 -15.15 53.86
CA GLY A 522 5.86 -14.29 54.45
C GLY A 522 6.32 -12.87 54.77
N ALA A 523 7.43 -12.42 54.19
CA ALA A 523 7.98 -11.10 54.42
C ALA A 523 7.18 -10.00 53.70
N SER A 524 7.08 -8.83 54.32
CA SER A 524 6.43 -7.65 53.73
C SER A 524 7.33 -6.88 52.76
N PHE A 525 8.64 -7.16 52.75
CA PHE A 525 9.62 -6.50 51.89
C PHE A 525 10.79 -7.43 51.55
N ILE A 526 11.45 -7.17 50.43
CA ILE A 526 12.62 -7.91 49.93
C ILE A 526 13.87 -7.39 50.64
N ARG A 527 14.64 -8.28 51.26
CA ARG A 527 15.88 -7.99 52.01
C ARG A 527 17.08 -8.64 51.33
N ALA A 528 18.29 -8.30 51.78
CA ALA A 528 19.54 -8.91 51.31
C ALA A 528 19.51 -10.45 51.33
N ASP A 529 18.93 -11.07 52.38
CA ASP A 529 18.85 -12.53 52.49
C ASP A 529 18.02 -13.16 51.37
N HIS A 530 16.90 -12.54 50.98
CA HIS A 530 16.07 -13.04 49.88
C HIS A 530 16.80 -12.95 48.53
N VAL A 531 17.58 -11.90 48.33
CA VAL A 531 18.42 -11.73 47.12
C VAL A 531 19.53 -12.78 47.08
N ARG A 532 20.17 -13.04 48.22
CA ARG A 532 21.21 -14.07 48.33
C ARG A 532 20.67 -15.47 48.04
N VAL A 533 19.53 -15.83 48.64
CA VAL A 533 18.85 -17.11 48.37
C VAL A 533 18.49 -17.22 46.89
N ALA A 534 17.97 -16.15 46.27
CA ALA A 534 17.68 -16.15 44.84
C ALA A 534 18.93 -16.45 43.99
N ILE A 535 20.08 -15.85 44.31
CA ILE A 535 21.35 -16.09 43.62
C ILE A 535 21.84 -17.53 43.82
N GLU A 536 21.82 -18.03 45.05
CA GLU A 536 22.25 -19.39 45.40
C GLU A 536 21.40 -20.44 44.67
N GLU A 537 20.08 -20.27 44.71
CA GLU A 537 19.13 -21.15 44.02
C GLU A 537 19.27 -21.09 42.50
N LYS A 538 19.60 -19.91 41.95
CA LYS A 538 19.91 -19.77 40.52
C LYS A 538 21.14 -20.56 40.11
N VAL A 539 22.18 -20.57 40.94
CA VAL A 539 23.39 -21.39 40.72
C VAL A 539 23.06 -22.88 40.88
N PHE A 540 22.34 -23.24 41.93
CA PHE A 540 21.94 -24.62 42.21
C PHE A 540 21.15 -25.25 41.05
N ARG A 541 20.27 -24.49 40.39
CA ARG A 541 19.51 -24.98 39.22
C ARG A 541 20.38 -25.38 38.02
N VAL A 542 21.63 -24.90 37.94
CA VAL A 542 22.50 -25.11 36.78
C VAL A 542 23.84 -25.80 37.09
N ASN A 543 24.18 -26.00 38.37
CA ASN A 543 25.49 -26.51 38.79
C ASN A 543 25.60 -28.05 38.85
N ARG A 544 24.62 -28.82 38.34
CA ARG A 544 24.67 -30.30 38.36
C ARG A 544 25.95 -30.89 37.74
N ILE A 545 26.47 -30.28 36.68
CA ILE A 545 27.73 -30.73 36.05
C ILE A 545 28.91 -30.46 36.98
N GLU A 546 28.94 -29.30 37.63
CA GLU A 546 29.97 -28.94 38.60
C GLU A 546 29.93 -29.89 39.81
N GLU A 547 28.75 -30.23 40.30
CA GLU A 547 28.56 -31.20 41.39
C GLU A 547 29.10 -32.58 41.01
N ARG A 548 28.77 -33.09 39.83
CA ARG A 548 29.31 -34.37 39.32
C ARG A 548 30.83 -34.36 39.15
N LEU A 549 31.41 -33.23 38.74
CA LEU A 549 32.85 -33.09 38.64
C LEU A 549 33.50 -33.09 40.04
N ARG A 550 32.87 -32.44 41.03
CA ARG A 550 33.32 -32.47 42.42
C ARG A 550 33.22 -33.87 43.01
N GLU A 551 32.11 -34.58 42.79
CA GLU A 551 31.95 -35.99 43.19
C GLU A 551 33.04 -36.85 42.56
N ALA A 552 33.24 -36.76 41.25
CA ALA A 552 34.28 -37.52 40.56
C ALA A 552 35.71 -37.19 41.06
N THR A 553 35.97 -35.95 41.46
CA THR A 553 37.25 -35.55 42.09
C THR A 553 37.39 -36.15 43.49
N LEU A 554 36.31 -36.20 44.28
CA LEU A 554 36.30 -36.80 45.62
C LEU A 554 36.41 -38.32 45.58
N ASP A 555 35.87 -38.94 44.53
CA ASP A 555 35.90 -40.38 44.27
C ASP A 555 37.15 -40.81 43.48
N ASP A 556 38.17 -39.93 43.32
CA ASP A 556 39.41 -40.16 42.55
C ASP A 556 39.17 -40.71 41.12
N SER A 557 38.02 -40.38 40.54
CA SER A 557 37.59 -40.80 39.21
C SER A 557 38.08 -39.84 38.11
N ILE A 558 38.53 -38.63 38.48
CA ILE A 558 39.16 -37.61 37.62
C ILE A 558 40.28 -36.92 38.39
#